data_AF-D9PZT6-F1
#
_entry.id   AF-D9PZT6-F1
#
_cell.length_a   1.000
_cell.length_b   1.000
_cell.length_c   1.000
_cell.angle_alpha   90.00
_cell.angle_beta   90.00
_cell.angle_gamma   90.00
#
_symmetry.space_group_name_H-M   'P 1'
#
loop_
_entity.id
_entity.type
_entity.pdbx_description
1 polymer ?
#
loop_
_entity_poly.entity_id
_entity_poly.type
_entity_poly.pdbx_seq_one_letter_code
_entity_poly.pdbx_strand_id
1 'polypeptide(L)'
;MSEDWEIRASQLLEVARSLKGELREAFIYLVDNVSVGDLRAAIDLRRRGIRDPAAVLEELVNMGLAERGDECYNLPAPLRKLIAERGIGAIERVLGSGPG
;
A
#
# COMPACT_ATOMS: atom_id res chain seq x y z
N MET A 1 5.11 -25.69 -6.02
CA MET A 1 6.01 -24.52 -5.91
C MET A 1 5.14 -23.42 -5.33
N SER A 2 5.37 -23.00 -4.08
CA SER A 2 4.78 -21.73 -3.62
C SER A 2 5.34 -20.70 -4.58
N GLU A 3 4.48 -20.09 -5.39
CA GLU A 3 4.93 -19.15 -6.40
C GLU A 3 5.65 -18.00 -5.67
N ASP A 4 6.87 -17.63 -6.08
CA ASP A 4 7.76 -16.69 -5.37
C ASP A 4 7.09 -15.38 -4.92
N TRP A 5 6.01 -14.98 -5.60
CA TRP A 5 5.20 -13.82 -5.24
C TRP A 5 4.47 -13.97 -3.89
N GLU A 6 4.05 -15.16 -3.47
CA GLU A 6 3.37 -15.36 -2.19
C GLU A 6 4.29 -15.08 -1.01
N ILE A 7 5.54 -15.55 -1.09
CA ILE A 7 6.58 -15.31 -0.09
C ILE A 7 6.88 -13.82 -0.02
N ARG A 8 7.04 -13.17 -1.18
CA ARG A 8 7.27 -11.72 -1.26
C ARG A 8 6.10 -10.91 -0.70
N ALA A 9 4.86 -11.29 -1.02
CA ALA A 9 3.67 -10.65 -0.47
C ALA A 9 3.62 -10.78 1.05
N SER A 10 3.94 -11.95 1.60
CA SER A 10 4.03 -12.17 3.05
C SER A 10 5.07 -11.27 3.71
N GLN A 11 6.28 -11.16 3.13
CA GLN A 11 7.33 -10.28 3.63
C GLN A 11 6.91 -8.81 3.65
N LEU A 12 6.29 -8.33 2.56
CA LEU A 12 5.78 -6.95 2.48
C LEU A 12 4.70 -6.68 3.51
N LEU A 13 3.80 -7.65 3.73
CA LEU A 13 2.75 -7.54 4.73
C LEU A 13 3.31 -7.45 6.15
N GLU A 14 4.36 -8.20 6.49
CA GLU A 14 5.02 -8.08 7.80
C GLU A 14 5.62 -6.68 8.03
N VAL A 15 6.22 -6.07 7.00
CA VAL A 15 6.66 -4.67 7.07
C VAL A 15 5.45 -3.75 7.27
N ALA A 16 4.38 -3.95 6.49
CA ALA A 16 3.18 -3.13 6.55
C ALA A 16 2.47 -3.16 7.92
N ARG A 17 2.54 -4.29 8.66
CA ARG A 17 1.99 -4.41 10.03
C ARG A 17 2.62 -3.46 11.03
N SER A 18 3.87 -3.05 10.79
CA SER A 18 4.60 -2.14 11.68
C SER A 18 4.28 -0.67 11.43
N LEU A 19 3.60 -0.34 10.33
CA LEU A 19 3.27 1.04 9.97
C LEU A 19 2.35 1.70 11.00
N LYS A 20 2.59 3.00 11.23
CA LYS A 20 1.79 3.84 12.13
C LYS A 20 1.59 5.22 11.50
N GLY A 21 0.56 5.93 11.98
CA GLY A 21 0.30 7.31 11.57
C GLY A 21 0.11 7.47 10.06
N GLU A 22 0.69 8.52 9.48
CA GLU A 22 0.49 8.90 8.09
C GLU A 22 0.94 7.81 7.10
N LEU A 23 1.99 7.04 7.41
CA LEU A 23 2.44 5.92 6.57
C LEU A 23 1.38 4.82 6.46
N ARG A 24 0.74 4.48 7.58
CA ARG A 24 -0.31 3.45 7.60
C ARG A 24 -1.50 3.89 6.77
N GLU A 25 -1.93 5.15 6.93
CA GLU A 25 -3.08 5.70 6.20
C GLU A 25 -2.81 5.82 4.69
N ALA A 26 -1.59 6.22 4.31
CA ALA A 26 -1.19 6.24 2.91
C ALA A 26 -1.09 4.84 2.30
N PHE A 27 -0.60 3.85 3.05
CA PHE A 27 -0.54 2.48 2.57
C PHE A 27 -1.94 1.88 2.37
N ILE A 28 -2.87 2.08 3.32
CA ILE A 28 -4.27 1.66 3.17
C ILE A 28 -4.89 2.30 1.93
N TYR A 29 -4.66 3.60 1.72
CA TYR A 29 -5.11 4.28 0.51
C TYR A 29 -4.57 3.63 -0.78
N LEU A 30 -3.31 3.22 -0.82
CA LEU A 30 -2.75 2.51 -1.98
C LEU A 30 -3.34 1.11 -2.15
N VAL A 31 -3.67 0.41 -1.07
CA VAL A 31 -4.36 -0.89 -1.13
C VAL A 31 -5.75 -0.72 -1.76
N ASP A 32 -6.48 0.32 -1.39
CA ASP A 32 -7.83 0.61 -1.90
C ASP A 32 -7.83 1.01 -3.39
N ASN A 33 -6.79 1.72 -3.84
CA ASN A 33 -6.74 2.28 -5.19
C ASN A 33 -5.89 1.46 -6.16
N VAL A 34 -4.97 0.63 -5.66
CA VAL A 34 -4.00 -0.22 -6.38
C VAL A 34 -2.99 0.55 -7.26
N SER A 35 -3.43 1.56 -8.00
CA SER A 35 -2.64 2.43 -8.86
C SER A 35 -3.28 3.81 -8.88
N VAL A 36 -2.49 4.86 -8.67
CA VAL A 36 -2.99 6.23 -8.57
C VAL A 36 -1.97 7.23 -9.09
N GLY A 37 -2.43 8.21 -9.88
CA GLY A 37 -1.58 9.30 -10.35
C GLY A 37 -1.14 10.24 -9.23
N ASP A 38 0.09 10.76 -9.31
CA ASP A 38 0.76 11.55 -8.26
C ASP A 38 -0.09 12.72 -7.77
N LEU A 39 -0.69 13.48 -8.70
CA LEU A 39 -1.52 14.63 -8.37
C LEU A 39 -2.78 14.23 -7.59
N ARG A 40 -3.43 13.14 -8.00
CA ARG A 40 -4.64 12.64 -7.32
C ARG A 40 -4.28 12.10 -5.94
N ALA A 41 -3.22 11.32 -5.84
CA ALA A 41 -2.72 10.79 -4.57
C ALA A 41 -2.41 11.93 -3.59
N ALA A 42 -1.73 12.98 -4.04
CA ALA A 42 -1.42 14.13 -3.21
C ALA A 42 -2.67 14.87 -2.69
N ILE A 43 -3.68 15.07 -3.55
CA ILE A 43 -4.94 15.73 -3.16
C ILE A 43 -5.73 14.87 -2.16
N ASP A 44 -5.90 13.58 -2.45
CA ASP A 44 -6.71 12.69 -1.63
C ASP A 44 -6.07 12.46 -0.26
N LEU A 45 -4.75 12.26 -0.21
CA LEU A 45 -4.02 12.05 1.05
C LEU A 45 -3.99 13.33 1.91
N ARG A 46 -3.86 14.52 1.31
CA ARG A 46 -4.03 15.79 2.05
C ARG A 46 -5.41 15.91 2.67
N ARG A 47 -6.46 15.52 1.94
CA ARG A 47 -7.83 15.52 2.46
C ARG A 47 -8.03 14.53 3.60
N ARG A 48 -7.23 13.46 3.64
CA ARG A 48 -7.17 12.49 4.75
C ARG A 48 -6.31 12.97 5.92
N GLY A 49 -5.75 14.18 5.87
CA GLY A 49 -4.97 14.79 6.95
C GLY A 49 -3.47 14.49 6.92
N ILE A 50 -2.97 13.86 5.85
CA ILE A 50 -1.53 13.67 5.66
C ILE A 50 -0.87 15.01 5.32
N ARG A 51 0.16 15.38 6.09
CA ARG A 51 0.79 16.70 6.00
C ARG A 51 1.62 16.85 4.73
N ASP A 52 2.42 15.84 4.42
CA ASP A 52 3.23 15.78 3.22
C ASP A 52 3.05 14.44 2.50
N PRO A 53 2.03 14.33 1.61
CA PRO A 53 1.79 13.09 0.89
C PRO A 53 2.96 12.63 0.04
N ALA A 54 3.73 13.55 -0.55
CA ALA A 54 4.83 13.19 -1.42
C ALA A 54 5.94 12.53 -0.60
N ALA A 55 6.33 13.12 0.53
CA ALA A 55 7.31 12.52 1.42
C ALA A 55 6.86 11.15 1.96
N VAL A 56 5.59 11.02 2.36
CA VAL A 56 5.03 9.77 2.89
C VAL A 56 4.98 8.68 1.81
N LEU A 57 4.57 9.01 0.59
CA LEU A 57 4.54 8.05 -0.52
C LEU A 57 5.94 7.61 -0.93
N GLU A 58 6.90 8.54 -0.97
CA GLU A 58 8.31 8.22 -1.21
C GLU A 58 8.89 7.31 -0.13
N GLU A 59 8.52 7.54 1.14
CA GLU A 59 8.91 6.64 2.22
C GLU A 59 8.32 5.23 2.03
N LEU A 60 7.06 5.10 1.61
CA LEU A 60 6.48 3.81 1.25
C LEU A 60 7.20 3.14 0.07
N VAL A 61 7.66 3.90 -0.92
CA VAL A 61 8.49 3.39 -2.03
C VAL A 61 9.82 2.86 -1.49
N ASN A 62 10.49 3.60 -0.62
CA ASN A 62 11.75 3.18 0.01
C ASN A 62 11.59 1.91 0.88
N MET A 63 10.43 1.72 1.49
CA MET A 63 10.08 0.51 2.25
C MET A 63 9.67 -0.68 1.35
N GLY A 64 9.57 -0.47 0.04
CA GLY A 64 9.08 -1.47 -0.92
C GLY A 64 7.57 -1.72 -0.86
N LEU A 65 6.83 -0.87 -0.16
CA LEU A 65 5.38 -0.93 0.02
C LEU A 65 4.61 -0.15 -1.06
N ALA A 66 5.32 0.60 -1.88
CA ALA A 66 4.82 1.24 -3.10
C ALA A 66 5.86 1.11 -4.23
N GLU A 67 5.40 1.18 -5.47
CA GLU A 67 6.21 1.22 -6.68
C GLU A 67 5.95 2.57 -7.37
N ARG A 68 7.01 3.31 -7.69
CA ARG A 68 6.89 4.55 -8.48
C ARG A 68 6.89 4.24 -9.97
N GLY A 69 5.85 4.69 -10.66
CA GLY A 69 5.77 4.72 -12.12
C GLY A 69 5.98 6.14 -12.66
N ASP A 70 5.69 6.33 -13.94
CA ASP A 70 5.67 7.66 -14.55
C ASP A 70 4.43 8.42 -14.05
N GLU A 71 4.65 9.45 -13.23
CA GLU A 71 3.62 10.26 -12.57
C GLU A 71 2.54 9.46 -11.81
N CYS A 72 2.88 8.27 -11.30
CA CYS A 72 1.97 7.46 -10.50
C CYS A 72 2.66 6.66 -9.38
N TYR A 73 1.88 6.31 -8.37
CA TYR A 73 2.23 5.34 -7.33
C TYR A 73 1.36 4.10 -7.46
N ASN A 74 1.99 2.94 -7.32
CA ASN A 74 1.35 1.64 -7.46
C ASN A 74 1.59 0.78 -6.23
N LEU A 75 0.65 -0.10 -5.92
CA LEU A 75 0.88 -1.16 -4.97
C LEU A 75 1.86 -2.19 -5.58
N PRO A 76 2.79 -2.76 -4.80
CA PRO A 76 3.75 -3.74 -5.30
C PRO A 76 3.10 -4.92 -6.02
N ALA A 77 3.73 -5.40 -7.10
CA ALA A 77 3.19 -6.51 -7.91
C ALA A 77 2.78 -7.76 -7.09
N PRO A 78 3.54 -8.21 -6.06
CA PRO A 78 3.12 -9.33 -5.22
C PRO A 78 1.81 -9.09 -4.47
N LEU A 79 1.60 -7.87 -3.97
CA LEU A 79 0.39 -7.50 -3.25
C LEU A 79 -0.80 -7.32 -4.21
N ARG A 80 -0.57 -6.81 -5.42
CA ARG A 80 -1.59 -6.77 -6.48
C ARG A 80 -2.08 -8.16 -6.84
N LYS A 81 -1.16 -9.13 -7.00
CA LYS A 81 -1.53 -10.52 -7.25
C LYS A 81 -2.27 -11.13 -6.05
N LEU A 82 -1.84 -10.83 -4.82
CA LEU A 82 -2.57 -11.25 -3.62
C LEU A 82 -4.02 -10.75 -3.60
N ILE A 83 -4.24 -9.48 -3.94
CA ILE A 83 -5.60 -8.90 -4.02
C ILE A 83 -6.40 -9.60 -5.12
N ALA A 84 -5.81 -9.84 -6.30
CA ALA A 84 -6.49 -10.52 -7.39
C ALA A 84 -6.94 -11.95 -7.02
N GLU A 85 -6.10 -12.69 -6.29
CA GLU A 85 -6.35 -14.08 -5.90
C GLU A 85 -7.25 -14.22 -4.65
N ARG A 86 -7.11 -13.32 -3.68
CA ARG A 86 -7.71 -13.47 -2.33
C ARG A 86 -8.58 -12.29 -1.88
N GLY A 87 -8.68 -11.25 -2.69
CA GLY A 87 -9.40 -10.01 -2.39
C GLY A 87 -8.65 -9.08 -1.41
N ILE A 88 -9.14 -7.84 -1.31
CA ILE A 88 -8.58 -6.81 -0.43
C ILE A 88 -8.61 -7.23 1.05
N GLY A 89 -9.64 -7.98 1.47
CA GLY A 89 -9.78 -8.48 2.84
C GLY A 89 -8.66 -9.41 3.31
N ALA A 90 -7.82 -9.93 2.41
CA ALA A 90 -6.60 -10.63 2.78
C ALA A 90 -5.55 -9.69 3.41
N ILE A 91 -5.45 -8.46 2.91
CA ILE A 91 -4.53 -7.44 3.41
C ILE A 91 -5.12 -6.77 4.66
N GLU A 92 -6.42 -6.41 4.64
CA GLU A 92 -7.07 -5.74 5.77
C GLU A 92 -6.99 -6.54 7.07
N ARG A 93 -7.15 -7.88 7.01
CA ARG A 93 -6.99 -8.77 8.16
C ARG A 93 -5.60 -8.68 8.79
N VAL A 94 -4.57 -8.54 7.95
CA VAL A 94 -3.19 -8.41 8.42
C VAL A 94 -2.94 -7.03 9.01
N LEU A 95 -3.50 -5.98 8.41
CA LEU A 95 -3.41 -4.61 8.90
C LEU A 95 -4.31 -4.31 10.12
N GLY A 96 -5.11 -5.29 10.55
CA GLY A 96 -6.11 -5.12 11.62
C GLY A 96 -7.17 -4.09 11.28
N SER A 97 -7.50 -3.91 10.00
CA SER A 97 -8.43 -2.87 9.49
C SER A 97 -9.80 -3.41 9.08
N GLY A 98 -10.10 -4.69 9.36
CA GLY A 98 -11.42 -5.27 9.08
C GLY A 98 -12.50 -4.74 10.03
N PRO A 99 -13.79 -4.87 9.68
CA PRO A 99 -14.89 -4.52 10.59
C PRO A 99 -14.77 -5.40 11.84
N GLY A 100 -14.56 -4.75 12.99
CA GLY A 100 -14.71 -5.39 14.30
C GLY A 100 -16.16 -5.69 14.63
#